data_AF-A0A1X7SP83-F1
#
_entry.id   AF-A0A1X7SP83-F1
#
_cell.length_a   1.000
_cell.length_b   1.000
_cell.length_c   1.000
_cell.angle_alpha   90.00
_cell.angle_beta   90.00
_cell.angle_gamma   90.00
#
_symmetry.space_group_name_H-M   'P 1'
#
loop_
_entity.id
_entity.type
_entity.pdbx_description
1 polymer ?
#
loop_
_entity_poly.entity_id
_entity_poly.type
_entity_poly.pdbx_seq_one_letter_code
_entity_poly.pdbx_strand_id
1 'polypeptide(L)'
;MTSQVYQFGWCLQCTREHDFFPPRCFHILLLRLAYKMALPKEDDKLNRYCTFWKNGLHWFNGHGVGSLVEIVDESQCVLVMMSCEEGYSDNMVSLRRNVIGEVMSVYKESCPSLEVKELVIDPKELAYPVNTPRERTVYSVKAVLLAIKEGRPFLVSDKGHKELKKILSNESLSDISNLSLLGGRDIKEVIEIKEEFNTPLTTTKLDLADVIKELTYNQQLPRSVWHRLGLQLGLHDRRLVDIDTDYRGKTEECFHECMSAWLRGEDKVREKGGPSWSSLATALDTIEEKSTASYIRNKYCPSN
;
A
#
# COMPACT_ATOMS: atom_id res chain seq x y z
N MET A 1 -18.21 -21.86 21.38
CA MET A 1 -16.76 -21.62 21.41
C MET A 1 -16.36 -21.49 22.86
N THR A 2 -15.42 -22.32 23.34
CA THR A 2 -14.78 -22.13 24.66
C THR A 2 -14.21 -20.71 24.75
N SER A 3 -14.03 -20.16 25.96
CA SER A 3 -13.51 -18.80 26.19
C SER A 3 -12.05 -18.69 25.74
N GLN A 4 -11.83 -18.69 24.43
CA GLN A 4 -10.53 -18.51 23.82
C GLN A 4 -10.10 -17.06 24.11
N VAL A 5 -9.03 -16.91 24.88
CA VAL A 5 -8.50 -15.59 25.22
C VAL A 5 -7.67 -15.12 24.03
N TYR A 6 -8.24 -14.21 23.24
CA TYR A 6 -7.53 -13.60 22.12
C TYR A 6 -6.42 -12.68 22.62
N GLN A 7 -5.27 -12.74 21.96
CA GLN A 7 -4.07 -11.96 22.30
C GLN A 7 -3.75 -10.91 21.24
N PHE A 8 -4.32 -11.04 20.04
CA PHE A 8 -4.18 -10.08 18.96
C PHE A 8 -5.51 -9.84 18.26
N GLY A 9 -5.75 -8.59 17.87
CA GLY A 9 -6.89 -8.18 17.06
C GLY A 9 -6.50 -7.10 16.04
N TRP A 10 -6.98 -7.25 14.82
CA TRP A 10 -6.76 -6.31 13.73
C TRP A 10 -8.01 -6.20 12.88
N CYS A 11 -8.23 -5.05 12.27
CA CYS A 11 -9.33 -4.86 11.35
C CYS A 11 -8.99 -4.02 10.12
N LEU A 12 -9.61 -4.39 9.01
CA LEU A 12 -9.70 -3.58 7.79
C LEU A 12 -11.11 -2.97 7.74
N GLN A 13 -11.20 -1.66 7.92
CA GLN A 13 -12.47 -0.96 8.09
C GLN A 13 -12.70 0.07 6.98
N CYS A 14 -13.90 0.08 6.41
CA CYS A 14 -14.35 1.12 5.49
C CYS A 14 -14.36 2.50 6.16
N THR A 15 -13.85 3.51 5.47
CA THR A 15 -13.80 4.89 5.98
C THR A 15 -15.14 5.60 5.82
N ARG A 16 -15.87 5.32 4.73
CA ARG A 16 -17.16 5.92 4.39
C ARG A 16 -18.32 5.10 4.97
N GLU A 17 -19.37 5.80 5.41
CA GLU A 17 -20.54 5.21 6.08
C GLU A 17 -21.38 4.29 5.18
N HIS A 18 -21.31 4.45 3.85
CA HIS A 18 -22.09 3.65 2.91
C HIS A 18 -21.23 2.69 2.07
N ASP A 19 -19.97 2.52 2.45
CA ASP A 19 -19.07 1.55 1.85
C ASP A 19 -19.17 0.23 2.61
N PHE A 20 -19.25 -0.88 1.87
CA PHE A 20 -19.35 -2.23 2.44
C PHE A 20 -18.47 -3.19 1.64
N PHE A 21 -17.87 -4.16 2.30
CA PHE A 21 -17.18 -5.25 1.61
C PHE A 21 -18.21 -6.12 0.88
N PRO A 22 -18.10 -6.31 -0.44
CA PRO A 22 -18.98 -7.18 -1.20
C PRO A 22 -18.92 -8.62 -0.65
N PRO A 23 -20.06 -9.32 -0.52
CA PRO A 23 -20.08 -10.71 -0.04
C PRO A 23 -19.15 -11.65 -0.82
N ARG A 24 -19.03 -11.43 -2.14
CA ARG A 24 -18.13 -12.21 -3.01
C ARG A 24 -16.65 -12.05 -2.61
N CYS A 25 -16.22 -10.84 -2.26
CA CYS A 25 -14.86 -10.57 -1.80
C CYS A 25 -14.58 -11.37 -0.52
N PHE A 26 -15.51 -11.32 0.43
CA PHE A 26 -15.37 -12.03 1.69
C PHE A 26 -15.39 -13.56 1.53
N HIS A 27 -16.26 -14.11 0.69
CA HIS A 27 -16.27 -15.56 0.41
C HIS A 27 -14.95 -16.05 -0.21
N ILE A 28 -14.37 -15.28 -1.14
CA ILE A 28 -13.05 -15.59 -1.72
C ILE A 28 -11.99 -15.60 -0.61
N LEU A 29 -12.01 -14.59 0.26
CA LEU A 29 -11.09 -14.51 1.39
C LEU A 29 -11.18 -15.74 2.29
N LEU A 30 -12.39 -16.12 2.74
CA LEU A 30 -12.55 -17.27 3.63
C LEU A 30 -12.05 -18.57 2.99
N LEU A 31 -12.33 -18.79 1.71
CA LEU A 31 -11.85 -19.97 0.98
C LEU A 31 -10.32 -20.00 0.87
N ARG A 32 -9.68 -18.86 0.55
CA ARG A 32 -8.22 -18.78 0.46
C ARG A 32 -7.56 -19.01 1.82
N LEU A 33 -8.09 -18.42 2.89
CA LEU A 33 -7.57 -18.60 4.25
C LEU A 33 -7.69 -20.06 4.70
N ALA A 34 -8.87 -20.66 4.55
CA ALA A 34 -9.07 -22.06 4.92
C ALA A 34 -8.14 -22.99 4.13
N TYR A 35 -8.02 -22.80 2.82
CA TYR A 35 -7.18 -23.66 2.00
C TYR A 35 -5.68 -23.51 2.29
N LYS A 36 -5.19 -22.28 2.46
CA LYS A 36 -3.77 -21.96 2.62
C LYS A 36 -3.26 -22.11 4.06
N MET A 37 -4.12 -21.91 5.07
CA MET A 37 -3.65 -21.68 6.45
C MET A 37 -4.30 -22.56 7.51
N ALA A 38 -5.40 -23.24 7.21
CA ALA A 38 -5.96 -24.23 8.13
C ALA A 38 -5.23 -25.58 8.00
N LEU A 39 -5.09 -26.28 9.12
CA LEU A 39 -4.48 -27.61 9.15
C LEU A 39 -5.29 -28.60 8.29
N PRO A 40 -4.71 -29.32 7.32
CA PRO A 40 -5.39 -30.38 6.58
C PRO A 40 -5.79 -31.55 7.48
N LYS A 41 -6.93 -32.18 7.18
CA LYS A 41 -7.28 -33.46 7.80
C LYS A 41 -6.48 -34.59 7.14
N GLU A 42 -6.08 -35.59 7.94
CA GLU A 42 -5.41 -36.78 7.42
C GLU A 42 -6.27 -37.44 6.33
N ASP A 43 -5.63 -37.90 5.26
CA ASP A 43 -6.22 -38.60 4.11
C ASP A 43 -7.19 -37.81 3.19
N ASP A 44 -7.37 -36.51 3.40
CA ASP A 44 -8.21 -35.66 2.55
C ASP A 44 -7.52 -34.38 2.09
N LYS A 45 -7.37 -34.21 0.77
CA LYS A 45 -6.68 -33.06 0.18
C LYS A 45 -7.41 -31.72 0.38
N LEU A 46 -8.72 -31.74 0.61
CA LEU A 46 -9.56 -30.54 0.66
C LEU A 46 -10.09 -30.24 2.06
N ASN A 47 -10.33 -31.26 2.88
CA ASN A 47 -10.84 -31.04 4.23
C ASN A 47 -9.78 -30.38 5.14
N ARG A 48 -10.25 -29.47 5.98
CA ARG A 48 -9.42 -28.64 6.87
C ARG A 48 -10.02 -28.62 8.28
N TYR A 49 -9.18 -28.50 9.30
CA TYR A 49 -9.58 -28.26 10.69
C TYR A 49 -9.99 -26.78 10.86
N CYS A 50 -11.20 -26.48 10.39
CA CYS A 50 -11.79 -25.15 10.46
C CYS A 50 -13.32 -25.23 10.60
N THR A 51 -13.92 -24.15 11.09
CA THR A 51 -15.37 -23.99 11.24
C THR A 51 -15.80 -22.75 10.48
N PHE A 52 -16.79 -22.90 9.59
CA PHE A 52 -17.42 -21.80 8.86
C PHE A 52 -18.79 -21.47 9.48
N TRP A 53 -19.17 -20.20 9.43
CA TRP A 53 -20.54 -19.74 9.61
C TRP A 53 -20.83 -18.62 8.61
N LYS A 54 -22.04 -18.05 8.66
CA LYS A 54 -22.54 -17.07 7.68
C LYS A 54 -21.54 -15.94 7.41
N ASN A 55 -20.86 -15.46 8.45
CA ASN A 55 -20.05 -14.25 8.41
C ASN A 55 -18.59 -14.50 8.76
N GLY A 56 -18.13 -15.74 8.92
CA GLY A 56 -16.75 -15.95 9.37
C GLY A 56 -16.22 -17.37 9.30
N LEU A 57 -14.94 -17.45 9.64
CA LEU A 57 -14.09 -18.62 9.65
C LEU A 57 -13.24 -18.63 10.91
N HIS A 58 -13.22 -19.77 11.59
CA HIS A 58 -12.27 -20.06 12.66
C HIS A 58 -11.45 -21.28 12.29
N TRP A 59 -10.15 -21.27 12.56
CA TRP A 59 -9.28 -22.41 12.30
C TRP A 59 -8.10 -22.50 13.26
N PHE A 60 -7.50 -23.68 13.29
CA PHE A 60 -6.20 -23.91 13.91
C PHE A 60 -5.17 -24.22 12.82
N ASN A 61 -3.94 -23.74 13.01
CA ASN A 61 -2.85 -23.99 12.07
C ASN A 61 -2.02 -25.26 12.41
N GLY A 62 -2.36 -25.97 13.48
CA GLY A 62 -1.60 -27.13 13.98
C GLY A 62 -0.28 -26.79 14.68
N HIS A 63 0.03 -25.50 14.84
CA HIS A 63 1.25 -24.99 15.48
C HIS A 63 0.91 -24.09 16.67
N GLY A 64 -0.08 -24.49 17.47
CA GLY A 64 -0.48 -23.79 18.69
C GLY A 64 -1.18 -22.44 18.48
N VAL A 65 -1.62 -22.10 17.24
CA VAL A 65 -2.30 -20.83 16.95
C VAL A 65 -3.71 -21.08 16.43
N GLY A 66 -4.67 -20.44 17.08
CA GLY A 66 -6.07 -20.33 16.64
C GLY A 66 -6.35 -18.95 16.06
N SER A 67 -7.03 -18.91 14.93
CA SER A 67 -7.35 -17.68 14.19
C SER A 67 -8.83 -17.60 13.88
N LEU A 68 -9.35 -16.37 13.91
CA LEU A 68 -10.72 -16.00 13.58
C LEU A 68 -10.67 -14.89 12.53
N VAL A 69 -11.41 -15.06 11.44
CA VAL A 69 -11.72 -13.99 10.50
C VAL A 69 -13.23 -13.88 10.35
N GLU A 70 -13.76 -12.70 10.59
CA GLU A 70 -15.20 -12.45 10.59
C GLU A 70 -15.51 -11.09 9.93
N ILE A 71 -16.61 -11.01 9.20
CA ILE A 71 -17.14 -9.73 8.72
C ILE A 71 -18.15 -9.19 9.75
N VAL A 72 -17.88 -7.99 10.25
CA VAL A 72 -18.62 -7.34 11.34
C VAL A 72 -19.02 -5.91 10.92
N ASP A 73 -19.67 -5.16 11.82
CA ASP A 73 -20.04 -3.76 11.58
C ASP A 73 -20.88 -3.62 10.29
N GLU A 74 -21.94 -4.42 10.15
CA GLU A 74 -22.82 -4.43 8.96
C GLU A 74 -22.10 -4.65 7.62
N SER A 75 -20.99 -5.40 7.60
CA SER A 75 -20.14 -5.63 6.43
C SER A 75 -19.16 -4.50 6.10
N GLN A 76 -18.95 -3.56 7.01
CA GLN A 76 -17.97 -2.48 6.85
C GLN A 76 -16.59 -2.81 7.40
N CYS A 77 -16.44 -3.98 8.03
CA CYS A 77 -15.21 -4.32 8.72
C CYS A 77 -14.87 -5.80 8.59
N VAL A 78 -13.69 -6.11 8.05
CA VAL A 78 -13.08 -7.44 8.17
C VAL A 78 -12.26 -7.47 9.46
N LEU A 79 -12.69 -8.28 10.41
CA LEU A 79 -12.05 -8.50 11.69
C LEU A 79 -11.15 -9.74 11.63
N VAL A 80 -9.95 -9.62 12.18
CA VAL A 80 -9.01 -10.72 12.43
C VAL A 80 -8.72 -10.77 13.92
N MET A 81 -8.88 -11.94 14.54
CA MET A 81 -8.46 -12.16 15.92
C MET A 81 -7.62 -13.44 16.01
N MET A 82 -6.60 -13.42 16.86
CA MET A 82 -5.71 -14.56 17.05
C MET A 82 -5.44 -14.83 18.53
N SER A 83 -5.24 -16.11 18.83
CA SER A 83 -4.80 -16.62 20.12
C SER A 83 -3.74 -17.67 19.87
N CYS A 84 -2.78 -17.79 20.77
CA CYS A 84 -1.81 -18.87 20.75
C CYS A 84 -1.65 -19.50 22.14
N GLU A 85 -1.21 -20.75 22.12
CA GLU A 85 -0.73 -21.45 23.31
C GLU A 85 0.54 -20.78 23.84
N GLU A 86 0.85 -21.07 25.10
CA GLU A 86 2.07 -20.56 25.74
C GLU A 86 3.32 -21.02 24.98
N GLY A 87 4.24 -20.10 24.69
CA GLY A 87 5.45 -20.37 23.90
C GLY A 87 5.25 -20.34 22.37
N TYR A 88 4.04 -20.16 21.87
CA TYR A 88 3.73 -20.14 20.43
C TYR A 88 3.53 -18.72 19.85
N SER A 89 4.03 -17.70 20.54
CA SER A 89 3.90 -16.29 20.15
C SER A 89 4.51 -16.00 18.78
N ASP A 90 5.68 -16.57 18.48
CA ASP A 90 6.39 -16.34 17.22
C ASP A 90 5.62 -16.94 16.03
N ASN A 91 4.99 -18.10 16.24
CA ASN A 91 4.11 -18.72 15.26
C ASN A 91 2.88 -17.84 15.00
N MET A 92 2.33 -17.21 16.04
CA MET A 92 1.22 -16.26 15.88
C MET A 92 1.67 -15.02 15.10
N VAL A 93 2.85 -14.46 15.37
CA VAL A 93 3.38 -13.31 14.60
C VAL A 93 3.58 -13.67 13.13
N SER A 94 4.13 -14.86 12.86
CA SER A 94 4.31 -15.37 11.49
C SER A 94 2.97 -15.57 10.77
N LEU A 95 2.01 -16.24 11.41
CA LEU A 95 0.68 -16.46 10.84
C LEU A 95 -0.07 -15.14 10.64
N ARG A 96 0.04 -14.21 11.58
CA ARG A 96 -0.52 -12.85 11.49
C ARG A 96 -0.05 -12.14 10.23
N ARG A 97 1.25 -12.19 9.91
CA ARG A 97 1.79 -11.62 8.66
C ARG A 97 1.11 -12.22 7.44
N ASN A 98 0.99 -13.54 7.40
CA ASN A 98 0.40 -14.23 6.25
C ASN A 98 -1.08 -13.90 6.10
N VAL A 99 -1.85 -13.92 7.20
CA VAL A 99 -3.29 -13.61 7.18
C VAL A 99 -3.54 -12.18 6.75
N ILE A 100 -2.83 -11.18 7.31
CA ILE A 100 -2.96 -9.78 6.89
C ILE A 100 -2.60 -9.63 5.42
N GLY A 101 -1.52 -10.27 4.96
CA GLY A 101 -1.12 -10.27 3.56
C GLY A 101 -2.21 -10.81 2.62
N GLU A 102 -2.84 -11.92 2.99
CA GLU A 102 -3.92 -12.52 2.22
C GLU A 102 -5.18 -11.63 2.20
N VAL A 103 -5.56 -11.04 3.34
CA VAL A 103 -6.67 -10.07 3.43
C VAL A 103 -6.42 -8.90 2.47
N MET A 104 -5.21 -8.33 2.50
CA MET A 104 -4.87 -7.19 1.66
C MET A 104 -4.76 -7.56 0.17
N SER A 105 -4.29 -8.76 -0.16
CA SER A 105 -4.29 -9.27 -1.54
C SER A 105 -5.71 -9.40 -2.09
N VAL A 106 -6.62 -10.04 -1.35
CA VAL A 106 -8.01 -10.22 -1.80
C VAL A 106 -8.73 -8.88 -1.92
N TYR A 107 -8.49 -7.95 -0.97
CA TYR A 107 -9.00 -6.57 -1.04
C TYR A 107 -8.55 -5.86 -2.32
N LYS A 108 -7.24 -5.86 -2.61
CA LYS A 108 -6.66 -5.21 -3.81
C LYS A 108 -7.20 -5.84 -5.10
N GLU A 109 -7.42 -7.16 -5.13
CA GLU A 109 -7.92 -7.87 -6.32
C GLU A 109 -9.43 -7.68 -6.54
N SER A 110 -10.21 -7.65 -5.46
CA SER A 110 -11.68 -7.75 -5.57
C SER A 110 -12.38 -6.40 -5.44
N CYS A 111 -11.82 -5.48 -4.64
CA CYS A 111 -12.49 -4.23 -4.25
C CYS A 111 -11.52 -3.05 -4.09
N PRO A 112 -10.64 -2.77 -5.09
CA PRO A 112 -9.58 -1.76 -4.96
C PRO A 112 -10.09 -0.32 -4.81
N SER A 113 -11.36 -0.06 -5.14
CA SER A 113 -11.97 1.27 -5.05
C SER A 113 -12.53 1.61 -3.67
N LEU A 114 -12.64 0.63 -2.76
CA LEU A 114 -13.13 0.88 -1.41
C LEU A 114 -12.07 1.62 -0.60
N GLU A 115 -12.44 2.73 0.03
CA GLU A 115 -11.54 3.42 0.94
C GLU A 115 -11.54 2.73 2.31
N VAL A 116 -10.38 2.23 2.72
CA VAL A 116 -10.23 1.44 3.94
C VAL A 116 -9.10 1.97 4.81
N LYS A 117 -9.20 1.73 6.11
CA LYS A 117 -8.15 1.97 7.10
C LYS A 117 -7.83 0.68 7.84
N GLU A 118 -6.54 0.48 8.10
CA GLU A 118 -6.03 -0.65 8.88
C GLU A 118 -5.87 -0.24 10.34
N LEU A 119 -6.42 -1.04 11.25
CA LEU A 119 -6.47 -0.77 12.68
C LEU A 119 -6.03 -1.98 13.49
N VAL A 120 -5.37 -1.75 14.62
CA VAL A 120 -5.03 -2.76 15.64
C VAL A 120 -5.89 -2.51 16.86
N ILE A 121 -6.53 -3.55 17.38
CA ILE A 121 -7.38 -3.46 18.59
C ILE A 121 -6.46 -3.51 19.82
N ASP A 122 -6.72 -2.65 20.82
CA ASP A 122 -6.00 -2.72 22.09
C ASP A 122 -6.14 -4.13 22.70
N PRO A 123 -5.05 -4.77 23.15
CA PRO A 123 -5.14 -6.09 23.78
C PRO A 123 -6.12 -6.19 24.95
N LYS A 124 -6.43 -5.07 25.63
CA LYS A 124 -7.45 -5.02 26.70
C LYS A 124 -8.89 -5.12 26.19
N GLU A 125 -9.11 -4.85 24.91
CA GLU A 125 -10.40 -4.77 24.24
C GLU A 125 -10.63 -5.98 23.31
N LEU A 126 -10.05 -7.15 23.61
CA LEU A 126 -10.14 -8.36 22.78
C LEU A 126 -11.25 -9.33 23.19
N ALA A 127 -12.20 -8.89 24.03
CA ALA A 127 -13.35 -9.73 24.40
C ALA A 127 -14.22 -10.04 23.17
N TYR A 128 -14.46 -11.31 22.89
CA TYR A 128 -15.35 -11.76 21.81
C TYR A 128 -16.79 -11.98 22.34
N PRO A 129 -17.85 -11.65 21.59
CA PRO A 129 -17.88 -11.16 20.20
C PRO A 129 -17.50 -9.70 20.02
N VAL A 130 -17.02 -9.36 18.82
CA VAL A 130 -16.63 -7.98 18.43
C VAL A 130 -17.56 -7.48 17.33
N ASN A 131 -18.76 -7.05 17.70
CA ASN A 131 -19.76 -6.62 16.72
C ASN A 131 -19.41 -5.26 16.11
N THR A 132 -18.90 -4.33 16.92
CA THR A 132 -18.64 -2.93 16.53
C THR A 132 -17.23 -2.51 16.92
N PRO A 133 -16.20 -2.76 16.09
CA PRO A 133 -14.82 -2.38 16.39
C PRO A 133 -14.62 -0.87 16.63
N ARG A 134 -15.50 -0.01 16.09
CA ARG A 134 -15.46 1.46 16.27
C ARG A 134 -15.65 1.90 17.72
N GLU A 135 -16.34 1.09 18.51
CA GLU A 135 -16.62 1.38 19.93
C GLU A 135 -15.46 1.00 20.85
N ARG A 136 -14.40 0.39 20.30
CA ARG A 136 -13.24 -0.10 21.05
C ARG A 136 -12.05 0.82 20.93
N THR A 137 -11.11 0.68 21.86
CA THR A 137 -9.81 1.32 21.73
C THR A 137 -9.02 0.65 20.60
N VAL A 138 -8.78 1.40 19.53
CA VAL A 138 -8.09 0.94 18.33
C VAL A 138 -6.99 1.93 17.93
N TYR A 139 -5.97 1.42 17.26
CA TYR A 139 -4.80 2.18 16.83
C TYR A 139 -4.59 2.02 15.33
N SER A 140 -4.40 3.13 14.61
CA SER A 140 -4.07 3.06 13.19
C SER A 140 -2.74 2.35 12.96
N VAL A 141 -2.71 1.36 12.06
CA VAL A 141 -1.46 0.69 11.65
C VAL A 141 -0.47 1.71 11.11
N LYS A 142 -0.92 2.69 10.32
CA LYS A 142 -0.09 3.79 9.83
C LYS A 142 0.57 4.57 10.97
N ALA A 143 -0.19 4.91 12.01
CA ALA A 143 0.34 5.61 13.19
C ALA A 143 1.35 4.76 13.98
N VAL A 144 1.08 3.45 14.13
CA VAL A 144 2.01 2.48 14.76
C VAL A 144 3.33 2.45 14.00
N LEU A 145 3.28 2.28 12.68
CA LEU A 145 4.48 2.21 11.84
C LEU A 145 5.27 3.52 11.84
N LEU A 146 4.58 4.67 11.82
CA LEU A 146 5.23 5.99 11.93
C LEU A 146 5.96 6.16 13.27
N ALA A 147 5.33 5.79 14.38
CA ALA A 147 5.97 5.88 15.70
C ALA A 147 7.23 5.00 15.79
N ILE A 148 7.19 3.77 15.25
CA ILE A 148 8.37 2.88 15.20
C ILE A 148 9.46 3.50 14.33
N LYS A 149 9.11 4.02 13.14
CA LYS A 149 10.05 4.66 12.21
C LYS A 149 10.76 5.86 12.84
N GLU A 150 10.05 6.64 13.64
CA GLU A 150 10.58 7.79 14.37
C GLU A 150 11.33 7.42 15.66
N GLY A 151 11.43 6.13 15.99
CA GLY A 151 12.04 5.66 17.23
C GLY A 151 11.26 6.01 18.49
N ARG A 152 9.98 6.38 18.37
CA ARG A 152 9.10 6.69 19.50
C ARG A 152 8.56 5.40 20.12
N PRO A 153 8.72 5.16 21.43
CA PRO A 153 8.28 3.92 22.06
C PRO A 153 6.76 3.89 22.36
N PHE A 154 6.02 4.96 22.06
CA PHE A 154 4.59 5.10 22.35
C PHE A 154 3.83 5.81 21.23
N LEU A 155 2.54 5.50 21.13
CA LEU A 155 1.56 6.29 20.39
C LEU A 155 1.03 7.43 21.26
N VAL A 156 0.73 8.55 20.61
CA VAL A 156 0.05 9.70 21.21
C VAL A 156 -1.36 9.76 20.65
N SER A 157 -2.35 9.86 21.53
CA SER A 157 -3.76 10.04 21.20
C SER A 157 -4.39 11.05 22.14
N ASP A 158 -5.61 11.48 21.83
CA ASP A 158 -6.47 12.25 22.72
C ASP A 158 -6.69 11.57 24.10
N LYS A 159 -6.67 10.23 24.13
CA LYS A 159 -6.77 9.40 25.33
C LYS A 159 -5.44 9.20 26.08
N GLY A 160 -4.36 9.89 25.66
CA GLY A 160 -3.04 9.81 26.27
C GLY A 160 -2.04 8.95 25.48
N HIS A 161 -1.04 8.43 26.18
CA HIS A 161 0.06 7.66 25.59
C HIS A 161 -0.12 6.15 25.76
N LYS A 162 0.17 5.38 24.71
CA LYS A 162 0.19 3.91 24.74
C LYS A 162 1.52 3.38 24.23
N GLU A 163 2.24 2.63 25.06
CA GLU A 163 3.48 1.96 24.64
C GLU A 163 3.25 0.99 23.49
N LEU A 164 4.07 1.06 22.45
CA LEU A 164 3.99 0.19 21.28
C LEU A 164 4.18 -1.29 21.65
N LYS A 165 5.07 -1.57 22.60
CA LYS A 165 5.29 -2.92 23.14
C LYS A 165 4.07 -3.46 23.89
N LYS A 166 3.13 -2.62 24.33
CA LYS A 166 1.84 -3.07 24.89
C LYS A 166 0.79 -3.33 23.82
N ILE A 167 0.97 -2.83 22.60
CA ILE A 167 0.08 -3.09 21.45
C ILE A 167 0.55 -4.34 20.70
N LEU A 168 1.87 -4.46 20.49
CA LEU A 168 2.53 -5.57 19.79
C LEU A 168 3.47 -6.31 20.76
N SER A 169 2.91 -6.91 21.81
CA SER A 169 3.69 -7.52 22.91
C SER A 169 4.61 -8.66 22.49
N ASN A 170 4.25 -9.35 21.42
CA ASN A 170 4.88 -10.59 20.98
C ASN A 170 5.82 -10.37 19.78
N GLU A 171 6.04 -9.13 19.36
CA GLU A 171 6.76 -8.81 18.13
C GLU A 171 7.97 -7.93 18.40
N SER A 172 9.09 -8.24 17.75
CA SER A 172 10.25 -7.36 17.76
C SER A 172 9.97 -6.11 16.92
N LEU A 173 10.15 -4.95 17.54
CA LEU A 173 9.99 -3.65 16.88
C LEU A 173 11.30 -3.12 16.27
N SER A 174 12.40 -3.90 16.35
CA SER A 174 13.71 -3.50 15.82
C SER A 174 13.81 -3.58 14.30
N ASP A 175 13.10 -4.54 13.70
CA ASP A 175 13.10 -4.76 12.25
C ASP A 175 11.76 -4.31 11.68
N ILE A 176 11.69 -3.02 11.37
CA ILE A 176 10.47 -2.38 10.91
C ILE A 176 9.98 -2.96 9.58
N SER A 177 10.89 -3.43 8.72
CA SER A 177 10.56 -4.02 7.41
C SER A 177 9.91 -5.39 7.50
N ASN A 178 10.14 -6.11 8.61
CA ASN A 178 9.59 -7.45 8.83
C ASN A 178 8.40 -7.46 9.77
N LEU A 179 7.84 -6.30 10.14
CA LEU A 179 6.64 -6.22 10.96
C LEU A 179 5.47 -6.94 10.28
N SER A 180 4.85 -7.84 11.01
CA SER A 180 3.70 -8.64 10.56
C SER A 180 2.49 -7.79 10.20
N LEU A 181 2.34 -6.58 10.77
CA LEU A 181 1.31 -5.62 10.36
C LEU A 181 1.42 -5.19 8.88
N LEU A 182 2.61 -5.30 8.28
CA LEU A 182 2.79 -5.02 6.86
C LEU A 182 2.16 -6.10 5.98
N GLY A 183 1.90 -7.30 6.50
CA GLY A 183 1.36 -8.40 5.71
C GLY A 183 2.27 -8.80 4.53
N GLY A 184 3.59 -8.58 4.65
CA GLY A 184 4.55 -8.81 3.57
C GLY A 184 4.66 -7.68 2.52
N ARG A 185 3.96 -6.56 2.71
CA ARG A 185 4.09 -5.35 1.87
C ARG A 185 5.32 -4.53 2.25
N ASP A 186 5.82 -3.72 1.32
CA ASP A 186 6.83 -2.72 1.66
C ASP A 186 6.25 -1.64 2.58
N ILE A 187 7.01 -1.20 3.58
CA ILE A 187 6.56 -0.17 4.53
C ILE A 187 6.13 1.13 3.84
N LYS A 188 6.73 1.46 2.70
CA LYS A 188 6.38 2.64 1.90
C LYS A 188 4.98 2.54 1.31
N GLU A 189 4.48 1.34 1.04
CA GLU A 189 3.09 1.12 0.60
C GLU A 189 2.09 1.45 1.71
N VAL A 190 2.43 1.17 2.98
CA VAL A 190 1.48 1.26 4.10
C VAL A 190 1.50 2.62 4.77
N ILE A 191 2.68 3.22 4.93
CA ILE A 191 2.77 4.55 5.56
C ILE A 191 2.17 5.62 4.63
N GLU A 192 2.01 5.35 3.33
CA GLU A 192 1.79 6.36 2.31
C GLU A 192 2.69 7.55 2.61
N ILE A 193 3.93 7.46 2.19
CA ILE A 193 4.72 8.67 2.09
C ILE A 193 4.06 9.50 0.96
N LYS A 194 3.01 10.26 1.29
CA LYS A 194 2.94 11.62 0.78
C LYS A 194 4.23 12.22 1.31
N GLU A 195 5.22 12.32 0.43
CA GLU A 195 6.48 12.97 0.77
C GLU A 195 6.17 14.44 1.05
N GLU A 196 5.73 14.73 2.27
CA GLU A 196 6.05 15.99 2.90
C GLU A 196 7.55 15.91 3.22
N PHE A 197 8.36 16.30 2.24
CA PHE A 197 9.78 16.55 2.41
C PHE A 197 9.96 17.71 3.40
N ASN A 198 9.98 17.40 4.70
CA ASN A 198 10.60 18.25 5.69
C ASN A 198 12.04 17.80 5.90
N THR A 199 12.89 18.09 4.93
CA THR A 199 14.29 18.52 5.10
C THR A 199 14.85 18.96 3.74
N PRO A 200 15.62 20.06 3.69
CA PRO A 200 15.96 20.71 2.43
C PRO A 200 17.09 19.98 1.74
N LEU A 201 16.75 19.03 0.87
CA LEU A 201 17.59 18.67 -0.26
C LEU A 201 16.69 18.44 -1.47
N THR A 202 16.87 19.34 -2.42
CA THR A 202 16.24 19.43 -3.73
C THR A 202 16.29 18.11 -4.49
N THR A 203 15.24 17.31 -4.35
CA THR A 203 14.76 16.41 -5.42
C THR A 203 13.25 16.55 -5.46
N THR A 204 12.78 17.58 -6.16
CA THR A 204 11.38 17.71 -6.57
C THR A 204 10.97 16.43 -7.28
N LYS A 205 10.07 15.66 -6.67
CA LYS A 205 9.26 14.69 -7.41
C LYS A 205 8.59 15.47 -8.54
N LEU A 206 8.98 15.21 -9.79
CA LEU A 206 8.42 15.95 -10.93
C LEU A 206 6.95 15.58 -11.07
N ASP A 207 6.08 16.59 -10.99
CA ASP A 207 4.67 16.44 -11.30
C ASP A 207 4.41 16.71 -12.78
N LEU A 208 3.40 16.05 -13.35
CA LEU A 208 3.02 16.26 -14.75
C LEU A 208 2.59 17.72 -14.99
N ALA A 209 1.86 18.33 -14.06
CA ALA A 209 1.45 19.72 -14.21
C ALA A 209 2.65 20.68 -14.21
N ASP A 210 3.66 20.40 -13.39
CA ASP A 210 4.90 21.21 -13.34
C ASP A 210 5.70 21.05 -14.63
N VAL A 211 5.90 19.82 -15.12
CA VAL A 211 6.60 19.56 -16.39
C VAL A 211 5.91 20.27 -17.55
N ILE A 212 4.58 20.12 -17.65
CA ILE A 212 3.81 20.76 -18.73
C ILE A 212 3.88 22.27 -18.61
N LYS A 213 3.71 22.85 -17.42
CA LYS A 213 3.79 24.30 -17.21
C LYS A 213 5.17 24.86 -17.60
N GLU A 214 6.24 24.20 -17.20
CA GLU A 214 7.60 24.65 -17.52
C GLU A 214 7.89 24.58 -19.02
N LEU A 215 7.53 23.47 -19.68
CA LEU A 215 7.79 23.29 -21.11
C LEU A 215 6.88 24.17 -21.99
N THR A 216 5.60 24.29 -21.65
CA THR A 216 4.61 24.97 -22.51
C THR A 216 4.44 26.45 -22.18
N TYR A 217 4.22 26.80 -20.91
CA TYR A 217 3.88 28.17 -20.53
C TYR A 217 5.14 29.02 -20.35
N ASN A 218 6.17 28.48 -19.69
CA ASN A 218 7.39 29.24 -19.41
C ASN A 218 8.37 29.25 -20.59
N GLN A 219 8.47 28.15 -21.34
CA GLN A 219 9.45 28.01 -22.43
C GLN A 219 8.85 27.94 -23.82
N GLN A 220 7.52 27.85 -23.94
CA GLN A 220 6.81 27.83 -25.23
C GLN A 220 7.33 26.75 -26.20
N LEU A 221 7.81 25.62 -25.67
CA LEU A 221 8.37 24.49 -26.43
C LEU A 221 7.33 23.92 -27.40
N PRO A 222 7.55 23.91 -28.73
CA PRO A 222 6.54 23.45 -29.69
C PRO A 222 6.09 22.01 -29.41
N ARG A 223 4.78 21.77 -29.27
CA ARG A 223 4.28 20.44 -28.86
C ARG A 223 4.54 19.37 -29.91
N SER A 224 4.76 19.75 -31.18
CA SER A 224 5.16 18.84 -32.26
C SER A 224 6.49 18.11 -32.00
N VAL A 225 7.32 18.55 -31.05
CA VAL A 225 8.59 17.88 -30.73
C VAL A 225 8.43 16.66 -29.81
N TRP A 226 7.22 16.39 -29.31
CA TRP A 226 6.92 15.36 -28.32
C TRP A 226 7.45 13.97 -28.69
N HIS A 227 7.37 13.60 -29.97
CA HIS A 227 7.80 12.29 -30.45
C HIS A 227 9.32 12.14 -30.39
N ARG A 228 10.05 13.16 -30.86
CA ARG A 228 11.53 13.18 -30.80
C ARG A 228 12.02 13.24 -29.36
N LEU A 229 11.34 14.03 -28.53
CA LEU A 229 11.64 14.15 -27.11
C LEU A 229 11.42 12.83 -26.37
N GLY A 230 10.28 12.16 -26.59
CA GLY A 230 9.95 10.88 -25.97
C GLY A 230 10.99 9.79 -26.24
N LEU A 231 11.50 9.72 -27.47
CA LEU A 231 12.59 8.80 -27.84
C LEU A 231 13.87 9.07 -27.04
N GLN A 232 14.26 10.34 -26.88
CA GLN A 232 15.45 10.70 -26.11
C GLN A 232 15.28 10.44 -24.61
N LEU A 233 14.05 10.59 -24.11
CA LEU A 233 13.69 10.28 -22.73
C LEU A 233 13.64 8.77 -22.44
N GLY A 234 13.71 7.91 -23.47
CA GLY A 234 13.80 6.46 -23.34
C GLY A 234 12.49 5.69 -23.58
N LEU A 235 11.46 6.36 -24.13
CA LEU A 235 10.24 5.68 -24.58
C LEU A 235 10.48 4.96 -25.91
N HIS A 236 9.84 3.80 -26.08
CA HIS A 236 9.95 3.06 -27.34
C HIS A 236 9.15 3.73 -28.45
N ASP A 237 9.69 3.73 -29.67
CA ASP A 237 9.02 4.26 -30.87
C ASP A 237 7.60 3.69 -31.04
N ARG A 238 7.44 2.37 -30.80
CA ARG A 238 6.14 1.70 -30.82
C ARG A 238 5.11 2.36 -29.89
N ARG A 239 5.50 2.71 -28.66
CA ARG A 239 4.60 3.38 -27.70
C ARG A 239 4.21 4.78 -28.18
N LEU A 240 5.15 5.50 -28.78
CA LEU A 240 4.88 6.82 -29.33
C LEU A 240 3.92 6.73 -30.54
N VAL A 241 4.10 5.73 -31.41
CA VAL A 241 3.15 5.45 -32.51
C VAL A 241 1.77 5.07 -31.98
N ASP A 242 1.70 4.29 -30.90
CA ASP A 242 0.43 3.94 -30.23
C ASP A 242 -0.24 5.21 -29.68
N ILE A 243 0.49 6.10 -29.01
CA ILE A 243 0.00 7.41 -28.53
C ILE A 243 -0.53 8.27 -29.69
N ASP A 244 0.22 8.39 -30.80
CA ASP A 244 -0.22 9.16 -31.96
C ASP A 244 -1.50 8.60 -32.60
N THR A 245 -1.65 7.26 -32.56
CA THR A 245 -2.82 6.56 -33.08
C THR A 245 -4.05 6.75 -32.19
N ASP A 246 -3.88 6.68 -30.87
CA ASP A 246 -4.95 6.84 -29.89
C ASP A 246 -5.48 8.28 -29.86
N TYR A 247 -4.62 9.26 -30.14
CA TYR A 247 -4.92 10.69 -30.09
C TYR A 247 -4.78 11.36 -31.47
N ARG A 248 -5.14 10.68 -32.57
CA ARG A 248 -4.97 11.19 -33.95
C ARG A 248 -5.34 12.67 -34.12
N GLY A 249 -4.35 13.47 -34.53
CA GLY A 249 -4.50 14.89 -34.82
C GLY A 249 -4.54 15.82 -33.59
N LYS A 250 -4.39 15.26 -32.38
CA LYS A 250 -4.45 15.97 -31.10
C LYS A 250 -3.05 16.09 -30.48
N THR A 251 -2.24 16.98 -31.03
CA THR A 251 -0.81 17.13 -30.68
C THR A 251 -0.59 17.49 -29.20
N GLU A 252 -1.51 18.22 -28.57
CA GLU A 252 -1.44 18.55 -27.14
C GLU A 252 -1.62 17.30 -26.27
N GLU A 253 -2.65 16.49 -26.56
CA GLU A 253 -2.91 15.24 -25.86
C GLU A 253 -1.78 14.21 -26.04
N CYS A 254 -1.21 14.11 -27.24
CA CYS A 254 -0.02 13.27 -27.48
C CYS A 254 1.18 13.72 -26.63
N PHE A 255 1.40 15.03 -26.53
CA PHE A 255 2.48 15.57 -25.72
C PHE A 255 2.27 15.29 -24.23
N HIS A 256 1.04 15.47 -23.73
CA HIS A 256 0.70 15.16 -22.34
C HIS A 256 0.90 13.68 -22.01
N GLU A 257 0.42 12.77 -22.85
CA GLU A 257 0.56 11.34 -22.56
C GLU A 257 2.00 10.85 -22.74
N CYS A 258 2.78 11.47 -23.63
CA CYS A 258 4.23 11.24 -23.71
C CYS A 258 4.94 11.63 -22.40
N MET A 259 4.68 12.82 -21.86
CA MET A 259 5.27 13.25 -20.58
C MET A 259 4.79 12.39 -19.41
N SER A 260 3.52 11.97 -19.43
CA SER A 260 2.92 11.05 -18.46
C SER A 260 3.62 9.68 -18.45
N ALA A 261 3.84 9.08 -19.63
CA ALA A 261 4.56 7.81 -19.79
C ALA A 261 6.02 7.92 -19.31
N TRP A 262 6.69 9.03 -19.60
CA TRP A 262 8.03 9.30 -19.09
C TRP A 262 8.06 9.39 -17.55
N LEU A 263 7.13 10.13 -16.95
CA LEU A 263 7.05 10.27 -15.48
C LEU A 263 6.73 8.94 -14.77
N ARG A 264 5.97 8.05 -15.40
CA ARG A 264 5.74 6.67 -14.91
C ARG A 264 6.99 5.78 -15.02
N GLY A 265 8.02 6.24 -15.72
CA GLY A 265 9.28 5.50 -15.89
C GLY A 265 9.12 4.27 -16.78
N GLU A 266 8.24 4.34 -17.77
CA GLU A 266 7.97 3.26 -18.72
C GLU A 266 9.19 2.98 -19.63
N ASP A 267 9.19 1.83 -20.31
CA ASP A 267 10.24 1.46 -21.27
C ASP A 267 11.67 1.59 -20.70
N LYS A 268 12.58 2.28 -21.41
CA LYS A 268 13.98 2.45 -21.03
C LYS A 268 14.24 3.78 -20.32
N VAL A 269 13.21 4.45 -19.81
CA VAL A 269 13.34 5.74 -19.14
C VAL A 269 14.30 5.68 -17.95
N ARG A 270 14.29 4.57 -17.19
CA ARG A 270 15.22 4.37 -16.06
C ARG A 270 16.67 4.23 -16.51
N GLU A 271 16.92 3.62 -17.68
CA GLU A 271 18.25 3.51 -18.27
C GLU A 271 18.77 4.86 -18.77
N LYS A 272 17.88 5.81 -19.06
CA LYS A 272 18.17 7.18 -19.50
C LYS A 272 18.24 8.20 -18.34
N GLY A 273 18.40 7.73 -17.11
CA GLY A 273 18.53 8.58 -15.91
C GLY A 273 17.22 8.82 -15.15
N GLY A 274 16.13 8.15 -15.53
CA GLY A 274 14.83 8.23 -14.87
C GLY A 274 14.15 9.59 -15.05
N PRO A 275 12.91 9.77 -14.54
CA PRO A 275 12.21 11.05 -14.62
C PRO A 275 12.85 12.09 -13.70
N SER A 276 13.74 12.92 -14.25
CA SER A 276 14.43 14.01 -13.55
C SER A 276 14.59 15.26 -14.43
N TRP A 277 14.63 16.46 -13.84
CA TRP A 277 14.90 17.70 -14.58
C TRP A 277 16.23 17.67 -15.33
N SER A 278 17.24 16.97 -14.79
CA SER A 278 18.55 16.77 -15.44
C SER A 278 18.43 15.89 -16.69
N SER A 279 17.71 14.77 -16.61
CA SER A 279 17.45 13.91 -17.78
C SER A 279 16.62 14.64 -18.85
N LEU A 280 15.63 15.44 -18.44
CA LEU A 280 14.81 16.23 -19.34
C LEU A 280 15.63 17.31 -20.04
N ALA A 281 16.46 18.05 -19.30
CA ALA A 281 17.36 19.04 -19.87
C ALA A 281 18.33 18.39 -20.87
N THR A 282 18.87 17.21 -20.55
CA THR A 282 19.77 16.47 -21.46
C THR A 282 19.06 16.02 -22.73
N ALA A 283 17.83 15.50 -22.61
CA ALA A 283 17.02 15.10 -23.75
C ALA A 283 16.65 16.30 -24.64
N LEU A 284 16.30 17.45 -24.04
CA LEU A 284 16.02 18.70 -24.75
C LEU A 284 17.26 19.23 -25.48
N ASP A 285 18.43 19.20 -24.84
CA ASP A 285 19.71 19.57 -25.46
C ASP A 285 20.01 18.70 -26.68
N THR A 286 19.68 17.40 -26.59
CA THR A 286 19.89 16.41 -27.66
C THR A 286 18.95 16.62 -28.85
N ILE A 287 17.74 17.14 -28.64
CA ILE A 287 16.81 17.50 -29.73
C ILE A 287 16.96 18.94 -30.23
N GLU A 288 18.07 19.60 -29.88
CA GLU A 288 18.43 20.97 -30.24
C GLU A 288 17.57 22.08 -29.60
N GLU A 289 16.76 21.73 -28.59
CA GLU A 289 15.97 22.68 -27.79
C GLU A 289 16.83 23.30 -26.67
N LYS A 290 17.96 23.88 -27.08
CA LYS A 290 19.05 24.33 -26.19
C LYS A 290 18.62 25.44 -25.24
N SER A 291 17.77 26.37 -25.68
CA SER A 291 17.24 27.45 -24.84
C SER A 291 16.44 26.89 -23.65
N THR A 292 15.50 25.98 -23.94
CA THR A 292 14.67 25.28 -22.95
C THR A 292 15.53 24.42 -22.02
N ALA A 293 16.51 23.69 -22.58
CA ALA A 293 17.44 22.87 -21.81
C ALA A 293 18.27 23.70 -20.82
N SER A 294 18.84 24.82 -21.28
CA SER A 294 19.60 25.75 -20.44
C SER A 294 18.73 26.37 -19.35
N TYR A 295 17.49 26.77 -19.67
CA TYR A 295 16.56 27.30 -18.68
C TYR A 295 16.27 26.28 -17.57
N ILE A 296 15.91 25.05 -17.94
CA ILE A 296 15.61 23.98 -16.97
C ILE A 296 16.84 23.68 -16.13
N ARG A 297 18.03 23.58 -16.75
CA ARG A 297 19.28 23.31 -16.03
C ARG A 297 19.57 24.41 -15.01
N ASN A 298 19.47 25.68 -15.41
CA ASN A 298 19.73 26.81 -14.50
C ASN A 298 18.71 26.90 -13.35
N LYS A 299 17.46 26.55 -13.60
CA LYS A 299 16.38 26.67 -12.60
C LYS A 299 16.31 25.48 -11.65
N TYR A 300 16.58 24.27 -12.14
CA TYR A 300 16.28 23.03 -11.42
C TYR A 300 17.50 22.13 -11.18
N CYS A 301 18.64 22.41 -11.80
CA CYS A 301 19.89 21.66 -11.62
C CYS A 301 20.98 22.61 -11.09
N PRO A 302 20.96 22.98 -9.78
CA PRO A 302 21.97 23.88 -9.23
C PRO A 302 23.37 23.29 -9.42
N SER A 303 24.27 24.09 -9.99
CA SER A 303 25.70 23.81 -10.00
C SER A 303 26.21 23.92 -8.57
N ASN A 304 26.70 22.82 -7.99
CA ASN A 304 27.52 22.89 -6.77
C ASN A 304 28.82 23.65 -7.04
#